data_AF-A0A7X6XY22-F1
#
_entry.id   AF-A0A7X6XY22-F1
#
_cell.length_a   1.000
_cell.length_b   1.000
_cell.length_c   1.000
_cell.angle_alpha   90.00
_cell.angle_beta   90.00
_cell.angle_gamma   90.00
#
_symmetry.space_group_name_H-M   'P 1'
#
loop_
_entity.id
_entity.type
_entity.pdbx_description
1 polymer ?
#
loop_
_entity_poly.entity_id
_entity_poly.type
_entity_poly.pdbx_seq_one_letter_code
_entity_poly.pdbx_strand_id
1 'polypeptide(L)' 'MKSRNWKDISYLKSGNLKQKEIYKLLKTTGILKILSDYNPLLVGTIPIKIDTENSDIDIVCEVYNFNQFEGLLEKKL' A
#
# COMPACT_ATOMS: atom_id res chain seq x y z
N MET A 1 8.76 -24.01 0.43
CA MET A 1 8.74 -22.60 -0.05
C MET A 1 9.01 -21.68 1.12
N LYS A 2 9.92 -20.71 0.99
CA LYS A 2 10.05 -19.65 2.02
C LYS A 2 8.77 -18.79 1.95
N SER A 3 8.11 -18.57 3.09
CA SER A 3 6.98 -17.64 3.15
C SER A 3 7.50 -16.21 2.96
N ARG A 4 6.80 -15.42 2.15
CA ARG A 4 7.07 -13.98 1.99
C ARG A 4 6.17 -13.22 2.97
N ASN A 5 6.73 -12.24 3.68
CA ASN A 5 5.93 -11.29 4.45
C ASN A 5 5.33 -10.25 3.50
N TRP A 6 4.04 -10.35 3.23
CA TRP A 6 3.32 -9.40 2.37
C TRP A 6 2.95 -8.11 3.08
N LYS A 7 3.01 -8.06 4.42
CA LYS A 7 2.75 -6.83 5.20
C LYS A 7 3.87 -5.79 5.10
N ASP A 8 5.02 -6.17 4.59
CA ASP A 8 6.16 -5.28 4.39
C ASP A 8 6.39 -5.05 2.90
N ILE A 9 6.23 -3.81 2.43
CA ILE A 9 6.39 -3.45 1.01
C ILE A 9 7.83 -3.56 0.49
N SER A 10 8.82 -3.92 1.32
CA SER A 10 10.22 -4.07 0.91
C SER A 10 10.42 -5.10 -0.22
N TYR A 11 9.51 -6.06 -0.41
CA TYR A 11 9.56 -6.97 -1.56
C TYR A 11 9.51 -6.23 -2.90
N LEU A 12 8.87 -5.05 -2.97
CA LEU A 12 8.80 -4.22 -4.17
C LEU A 12 10.17 -3.71 -4.62
N LYS A 13 11.15 -3.56 -3.71
CA LYS A 13 12.53 -3.16 -4.05
C LYS A 13 13.21 -4.16 -4.99
N SER A 14 12.83 -5.44 -4.89
CA SER A 14 13.31 -6.52 -5.75
C SER A 14 12.41 -6.77 -6.96
N GLY A 15 11.38 -5.93 -7.13
CA GLY A 15 10.38 -6.02 -8.19
C GLY A 15 10.81 -5.51 -9.56
N ASN A 16 9.85 -5.41 -10.47
CA ASN A 16 10.03 -4.72 -11.76
C ASN A 16 10.22 -3.19 -11.55
N LEU A 17 10.43 -2.45 -12.65
CA LEU A 17 10.62 -1.00 -12.59
C LEU A 17 9.44 -0.30 -11.89
N LYS A 18 8.21 -0.62 -12.28
CA LYS A 18 6.99 -0.04 -11.70
C LYS A 18 6.83 -0.33 -10.21
N GLN A 19 7.13 -1.56 -9.75
CA GLN A 19 7.12 -1.90 -8.32
C GLN A 19 8.15 -1.08 -7.53
N LYS A 20 9.36 -0.86 -8.08
CA LYS A 20 10.38 -0.02 -7.43
C LYS A 20 9.96 1.45 -7.37
N GLU A 21 9.27 1.95 -8.38
CA GLU A 21 8.71 3.31 -8.41
C GLU A 21 7.60 3.46 -7.37
N ILE A 22 6.67 2.50 -7.30
CA ILE A 22 5.60 2.48 -6.29
C ILE A 22 6.16 2.38 -4.88
N TYR A 23 7.21 1.59 -4.66
CA TYR A 23 7.91 1.56 -3.37
C TYR A 23 8.41 2.94 -2.97
N LYS A 24 9.05 3.67 -3.90
CA LYS A 24 9.52 5.03 -3.64
C LYS A 24 8.34 5.97 -3.38
N LEU A 25 7.30 5.92 -4.21
CA LEU A 25 6.09 6.73 -4.06
C LEU A 25 5.45 6.56 -2.68
N LEU A 26 5.17 5.32 -2.26
CA LEU A 26 4.55 5.01 -0.96
C LEU A 26 5.42 5.46 0.22
N LYS A 27 6.75 5.41 0.08
CA LYS A 27 7.69 5.91 1.11
C LYS A 27 7.72 7.44 1.15
N THR A 28 7.67 8.10 0.00
CA THR A 28 7.70 9.57 -0.10
C THR A 28 6.40 10.20 0.36
N THR A 29 5.23 9.63 -0.02
CA THR A 29 3.93 10.13 0.44
C THR A 29 3.71 9.83 1.91
N GLY A 30 4.35 8.78 2.45
CA GLY A 30 4.16 8.36 3.83
C GLY A 30 2.75 7.84 4.12
N ILE A 31 1.94 7.53 3.09
CA ILE A 31 0.54 7.14 3.24
C ILE A 31 0.36 5.91 4.14
N LEU A 32 1.24 4.91 4.05
CA LEU A 32 1.21 3.73 4.92
C LEU A 32 1.53 4.06 6.38
N LYS A 33 2.24 5.16 6.65
CA LYS A 33 2.47 5.66 8.01
C LYS A 33 1.24 6.41 8.53
N ILE A 34 0.56 7.16 7.67
CA ILE A 34 -0.69 7.84 8.04
C ILE A 34 -1.77 6.81 8.41
N LEU A 35 -1.85 5.73 7.63
CA LEU A 35 -2.84 4.68 7.80
C LEU A 35 -2.44 3.60 8.83
N SER A 36 -1.31 3.73 9.53
CA SER A 36 -0.69 2.64 10.30
C SER A 36 -1.60 1.99 11.35
N ASP A 37 -2.49 2.79 11.96
CA ASP A 37 -3.41 2.32 13.00
C ASP A 37 -4.49 1.37 12.43
N TYR A 38 -4.64 1.35 11.11
CA TYR A 38 -5.62 0.53 10.39
C TYR A 38 -4.95 -0.61 9.59
N ASN A 39 -3.73 -1.03 9.97
CA ASN A 39 -3.01 -2.17 9.37
C ASN A 39 -2.99 -2.16 7.83
N PRO A 40 -2.47 -1.10 7.18
CA PRO A 40 -2.61 -0.90 5.76
C PRO A 40 -1.78 -1.93 4.99
N LEU A 41 -2.38 -2.53 3.96
CA LEU A 41 -1.74 -3.53 3.11
C LEU A 41 -1.85 -3.14 1.64
N LEU A 42 -0.72 -3.12 0.94
CA LEU A 42 -0.70 -3.01 -0.52
C LEU A 42 -1.20 -4.32 -1.12
N VAL A 43 -2.28 -4.24 -1.90
CA VAL A 43 -2.92 -5.39 -2.55
C VAL A 43 -3.13 -5.10 -4.04
N GLY A 44 -3.95 -5.91 -4.70
CA GLY A 44 -4.32 -5.70 -6.10
C GLY A 44 -3.31 -6.26 -7.09
N THR A 45 -3.23 -5.62 -8.25
CA THR A 45 -2.49 -6.13 -9.42
C THR A 45 -0.97 -5.94 -9.29
N ILE A 46 -0.54 -4.87 -8.60
CA ILE A 46 0.87 -4.50 -8.44
C ILE A 46 1.70 -5.57 -7.69
N PRO A 47 1.29 -6.09 -6.51
CA PRO A 47 2.09 -7.09 -5.79
C PRO A 47 2.35 -8.37 -6.58
N ILE A 48 1.38 -8.78 -7.41
CA ILE A 48 1.43 -10.03 -8.19
C ILE A 48 1.86 -9.84 -9.66
N LYS A 49 2.20 -8.61 -10.05
CA LYS A 49 2.78 -8.27 -11.38
C LYS A 49 1.86 -8.56 -12.56
N ILE A 50 0.56 -8.37 -12.39
CA ILE A 50 -0.42 -8.45 -13.49
C ILE A 50 -0.98 -7.08 -13.86
N ASP A 51 -0.35 -6.03 -13.35
CA ASP A 51 -0.77 -4.66 -13.57
C ASP A 51 -0.49 -4.20 -15.01
N THR A 52 -1.33 -3.26 -15.46
CA THR A 52 -1.20 -2.54 -16.73
C THR A 52 -0.84 -1.09 -16.46
N GLU A 53 -0.52 -0.32 -17.50
CA GLU A 53 -0.22 1.12 -17.35
C GLU A 53 -1.32 1.90 -16.64
N ASN A 54 -2.58 1.50 -16.81
CA ASN A 54 -3.75 2.13 -16.21
C ASN A 54 -4.17 1.54 -14.86
N SER A 55 -3.40 0.60 -14.30
CA SER A 55 -3.73 0.03 -12.98
C SER A 55 -3.45 1.01 -11.85
N ASP A 56 -4.42 1.12 -10.95
CA ASP A 56 -4.31 1.88 -9.70
C ASP A 56 -3.42 1.16 -8.66
N ILE A 57 -3.16 1.88 -7.55
CA ILE A 57 -2.47 1.35 -6.37
C ILE A 57 -3.51 1.08 -5.29
N ASP A 58 -3.80 -0.20 -5.04
CA ASP A 58 -4.80 -0.60 -4.05
C ASP A 58 -4.21 -0.76 -2.64
N ILE A 59 -4.77 -0.05 -1.66
CA ILE A 59 -4.44 -0.22 -0.24
C ILE A 59 -5.72 -0.59 0.51
N VAL A 60 -5.68 -1.73 1.21
CA VAL A 60 -6.77 -2.12 2.13
C VAL A 60 -6.39 -1.83 3.57
N CYS A 61 -7.38 -1.44 4.36
CA CYS A 61 -7.24 -1.12 5.78
C CYS A 61 -8.26 -1.93 6.60
N GLU A 62 -7.89 -2.30 7.81
CA GLU A 62 -8.76 -2.91 8.81
C GLU A 62 -9.48 -1.79 9.59
N VAL A 63 -10.76 -1.56 9.26
CA VAL A 63 -11.54 -0.44 9.79
C VAL A 63 -12.73 -0.95 10.59
N TYR A 64 -12.78 -0.62 11.88
CA TYR A 64 -13.91 -0.92 12.77
C TYR A 64 -14.87 0.27 12.95
N ASN A 65 -14.40 1.49 12.73
CA ASN A 65 -15.18 2.72 12.83
C ASN A 65 -14.91 3.62 11.62
N PHE A 66 -15.86 3.67 10.68
CA PHE A 66 -15.73 4.43 9.44
C PHE A 66 -15.68 5.94 9.66
N ASN A 67 -16.42 6.49 10.63
CA ASN A 67 -16.41 7.94 10.89
C ASN A 67 -15.03 8.41 11.39
N GLN A 68 -14.37 7.60 12.23
CA GLN A 68 -13.02 7.90 12.70
C GLN A 68 -12.00 7.79 11.55
N PHE A 69 -12.17 6.79 10.69
CA PHE A 69 -11.31 6.58 9.53
C PHE A 69 -11.45 7.73 8.52
N GLU A 70 -12.68 8.11 8.15
CA GLU A 70 -12.97 9.25 7.29
C GLU A 70 -12.37 10.54 7.86
N GLY A 71 -12.59 10.81 9.15
CA GLY A 71 -11.99 11.97 9.82
C GLY A 71 -10.46 11.96 9.90
N LEU A 72 -9.80 10.79 9.78
CA LEU A 72 -8.35 10.72 9.61
C LEU A 72 -7.96 11.15 8.19
N LEU A 73 -8.65 10.62 7.16
CA LEU A 73 -8.38 10.91 5.76
C LEU A 73 -8.49 12.42 5.49
N GLU A 74 -9.61 13.04 5.87
CA GLU A 74 -9.85 14.49 5.64
C GLU A 74 -8.81 15.41 6.30
N LYS A 75 -8.18 14.97 7.39
CA LYS A 75 -7.22 15.78 8.16
C LYS A 75 -5.77 15.58 7.71
N LYS A 76 -5.47 14.48 7.02
CA LYS A 76 -4.10 14.01 6.78
C LYS A 76 -3.77 13.80 5.31
N LEU A 77 -4.77 13.74 4.44
CA LEU A 77 -4.67 13.63 2.98
C LEU A 77 -5.42 14.79 2.33
#